data_AF-A0A6G7Z794-F1
#
_entry.id   AF-A0A6G7Z794-F1
#
_cell.length_a   1.000
_cell.length_b   1.000
_cell.length_c   1.000
_cell.angle_alpha   90.00
_cell.angle_beta   90.00
_cell.angle_gamma   90.00
#
_symmetry.space_group_name_H-M   'P 1'
#
loop_
_entity.id
_entity.type
_entity.pdbx_description
1 polymer ?
#
loop_
_entity_poly.entity_id
_entity_poly.type
_entity_poly.pdbx_seq_one_letter_code
_entity_poly.pdbx_strand_id
1 'polypeptide(L)' 'MNEVATIKRLPPPTMRRAIREGAGVSRARLARELGVTANAVGFWEDGRTPSVQHLKAYCDLLDALKEAAA' A
#
# COMPACT_ATOMS: atom_id res chain seq x y z
N MET A 1 -9.34 13.38 -26.23
CA MET A 1 -9.06 12.13 -25.48
C MET A 1 -8.41 12.55 -24.18
N ASN A 2 -9.18 12.64 -23.10
CA ASN A 2 -8.67 13.09 -21.81
C ASN A 2 -8.26 11.85 -21.02
N GLU A 3 -7.02 11.41 -21.20
CA GLU A 3 -6.45 10.34 -20.40
C GLU A 3 -6.19 10.93 -19.01
N VAL A 4 -7.18 10.82 -18.13
CA VAL A 4 -7.05 11.23 -16.73
C VAL A 4 -6.07 10.23 -16.12
N ALA A 5 -4.78 10.56 -16.17
CA ALA A 5 -3.77 9.90 -15.38
C ALA A 5 -4.16 10.14 -13.92
N THR A 6 -4.92 9.22 -13.35
CA THR A 6 -5.35 9.25 -11.95
C THR A 6 -4.08 9.18 -11.13
N ILE A 7 -3.70 10.31 -10.52
CA ILE A 7 -2.65 10.31 -9.50
C ILE A 7 -3.14 9.37 -8.40
N LYS A 8 -2.57 8.16 -8.34
CA LYS A 8 -2.88 7.17 -7.31
C LYS A 8 -2.55 7.78 -5.95
N ARG A 9 -3.59 8.18 -5.23
CA ARG A 9 -3.45 8.78 -3.90
C ARG A 9 -3.30 7.69 -2.87
N LEU A 10 -2.26 7.82 -2.06
CA LEU A 10 -2.04 6.94 -0.91
C LEU A 10 -3.24 7.04 0.04
N PRO A 11 -3.93 5.92 0.35
CA PRO A 11 -5.08 5.93 1.25
C PRO A 11 -4.72 6.47 2.65
N PRO A 12 -5.69 6.87 3.47
CA PRO A 12 -5.46 7.17 4.88
C PRO A 12 -4.78 5.99 5.61
N PRO A 13 -3.94 6.24 6.63
CA PRO A 13 -3.11 5.21 7.25
C PRO A 13 -3.92 4.01 7.79
N THR A 14 -5.05 4.29 8.45
CA THR A 14 -5.98 3.29 8.96
C THR A 14 -6.53 2.38 7.86
N MET A 15 -6.81 2.92 6.67
CA MET A 15 -7.28 2.13 5.53
C MET A 15 -6.19 1.22 4.98
N ARG A 16 -4.92 1.66 4.96
CA ARG A 16 -3.79 0.84 4.48
C ARG A 16 -3.71 -0.47 5.26
N ARG A 17 -3.79 -0.36 6.59
CA ARG A 17 -3.82 -1.51 7.50
C ARG A 17 -5.05 -2.39 7.26
N ALA A 18 -6.23 -1.78 7.17
CA ALA A 18 -7.48 -2.51 6.96
C ALA A 18 -7.49 -3.32 5.65
N ILE A 19 -6.98 -2.73 4.56
CA ILE A 19 -6.83 -3.41 3.26
C ILE A 19 -5.93 -4.63 3.41
N ARG A 20 -4.75 -4.44 4.02
CA ARG A 20 -3.78 -5.53 4.22
C ARG A 20 -4.38 -6.66 5.06
N GLU A 21 -5.04 -6.31 6.17
CA GLU A 21 -5.63 -7.28 7.10
C GLU A 21 -6.85 -7.99 6.50
N GLY A 22 -7.70 -7.28 5.77
CA GLY A 22 -8.83 -7.86 5.04
C GLY A 22 -8.40 -8.88 3.99
N ALA A 23 -7.24 -8.67 3.35
CA ALA A 23 -6.64 -9.62 2.42
C ALA A 23 -5.81 -10.75 3.11
N GLY A 24 -5.76 -10.80 4.44
CA GLY A 24 -4.98 -11.81 5.18
C GLY A 24 -3.46 -11.72 4.99
N VAL A 25 -2.94 -10.56 4.56
CA VAL A 25 -1.53 -10.37 4.26
C VAL A 25 -0.76 -9.85 5.48
N SER A 26 0.40 -10.44 5.78
CA SER A 26 1.28 -9.94 6.84
C SER A 26 2.10 -8.74 6.36
N ARG A 27 2.51 -7.85 7.28
CA ARG A 27 3.45 -6.75 6.97
C ARG A 27 4.75 -7.27 6.35
N ALA A 28 5.24 -8.42 6.82
CA ALA A 28 6.47 -9.04 6.30
C ALA A 28 6.34 -9.51 4.84
N ARG A 29 5.20 -10.11 4.46
CA ARG A 29 4.95 -10.51 3.07
C ARG A 29 4.90 -9.29 2.15
N LEU A 30 4.16 -8.25 2.56
CA LEU A 30 4.05 -7.00 1.83
C LEU A 30 5.41 -6.32 1.66
N ALA A 31 6.20 -6.27 2.74
CA ALA A 31 7.52 -5.67 2.74
C ALA A 31 8.50 -6.40 1.81
N ARG A 32 8.44 -7.74 1.77
CA ARG A 32 9.24 -8.56 0.84
C ARG A 32 8.95 -8.22 -0.61
N GLU A 33 7.69 -8.05 -0.98
CA GLU A 33 7.30 -7.68 -2.35
C GLU A 33 7.75 -6.28 -2.73
N LEU A 34 7.83 -5.36 -1.76
CA LEU A 34 8.26 -3.98 -1.96
C LEU A 34 9.78 -3.78 -1.77
N GLY A 35 10.53 -4.80 -1.37
CA GLY A 35 11.97 -4.69 -1.09
C GLY A 35 12.31 -3.83 0.14
N VAL A 36 11.40 -3.76 1.12
CA VAL A 36 11.58 -2.95 2.35
C VAL A 36 11.47 -3.83 3.61
N THR A 37 11.58 -3.21 4.78
CA THR A 37 11.38 -3.90 6.06
C THR A 37 9.91 -3.89 6.49
N ALA A 38 9.51 -4.88 7.30
CA ALA A 38 8.16 -4.90 7.88
C ALA A 38 7.87 -3.67 8.76
N ASN A 39 8.90 -3.10 9.40
CA ASN A 39 8.79 -1.85 10.15
C ASN A 39 8.51 -0.65 9.25
N ALA A 40 9.10 -0.58 8.04
CA ALA A 40 8.78 0.47 7.08
C ALA A 40 7.29 0.46 6.72
N VAL A 41 6.73 -0.73 6.46
CA VAL A 41 5.29 -0.91 6.24
C VAL A 41 4.48 -0.48 7.47
N GLY A 42 4.91 -0.86 8.68
CA GLY A 42 4.28 -0.40 9.93
C GLY A 42 4.23 1.13 10.03
N PHE A 43 5.35 1.81 9.80
CA PHE A 43 5.39 3.27 9.81
C PHE A 43 4.47 3.90 8.77
N TRP A 44 4.31 3.27 7.60
CA TRP A 44 3.37 3.76 6.59
C TRP A 44 1.93 3.54 7.01
N GLU A 45 1.61 2.42 7.65
CA GLU A 45 0.28 2.18 8.25
C GLU A 45 -0.02 3.12 9.42
N ASP A 46 1.00 3.62 10.11
CA ASP A 46 0.87 4.55 11.23
C ASP A 46 0.86 6.02 10.78
N GLY A 47 1.13 6.30 9.51
CA GLY A 47 0.93 7.63 8.91
C GLY A 47 2.15 8.29 8.28
N ARG A 48 3.32 7.66 8.35
CA ARG A 48 4.47 8.13 7.55
C ARG A 48 4.18 7.93 6.06
N THR A 49 4.69 8.85 5.25
CA THR A 49 4.61 8.73 3.80
C THR A 49 5.81 7.95 3.28
N PRO A 50 5.62 6.92 2.43
CA PRO A 50 6.71 6.26 1.72
C PRO A 50 7.51 7.25 0.88
N SER A 51 8.80 6.98 0.66
CA SER A 51 9.58 7.69 -0.35
C SER A 51 8.93 7.55 -1.74
N VAL A 52 9.14 8.51 -2.64
CA VAL A 52 8.61 8.49 -4.01
C VAL A 52 8.88 7.15 -4.73
N GLN A 53 10.05 6.55 -4.53
CA GLN A 53 10.43 5.25 -5.08
C GLN A 53 9.46 4.10 -4.71
N HIS A 54 8.92 4.11 -3.48
CA HIS A 54 8.05 3.04 -2.98
C HIS A 54 6.56 3.43 -3.01
N LEU A 55 6.26 4.73 -3.13
CA LEU A 55 4.89 5.24 -3.07
C LEU A 55 3.99 4.60 -4.13
N LYS A 56 4.42 4.61 -5.39
CA LYS A 56 3.63 4.03 -6.49
C LYS A 56 3.40 2.54 -6.28
N ALA A 57 4.48 1.78 -6.04
CA ALA A 57 4.41 0.34 -5.85
C ALA A 57 3.52 -0.04 -4.66
N TYR A 58 3.60 0.72 -3.57
CA TYR A 58 2.76 0.50 -2.41
C TYR A 58 1.28 0.79 -2.69
N CYS A 59 0.96 1.89 -3.38
CA CYS A 59 -0.42 2.15 -3.82
C CYS A 59 -0.94 1.05 -4.75
N ASP A 60 -0.13 0.60 -5.71
CA ASP A 60 -0.48 -0.48 -6.64
C ASP A 60 -0.79 -1.78 -5.89
N LEU A 61 0.02 -2.13 -4.91
CA LEU A 61 -0.16 -3.33 -4.12
C LEU A 61 -1.41 -3.25 -3.22
N LEU A 62 -1.66 -2.09 -2.60
CA LEU A 62 -2.88 -1.89 -1.81
C LEU A 62 -4.15 -2.01 -2.67
N ASP A 63 -4.14 -1.50 -3.90
CA ASP A 63 -5.30 -1.64 -4.78
C ASP A 63 -5.49 -3.10 -5.20
N ALA A 64 -4.42 -3.81 -5.58
CA ALA A 64 -4.51 -5.24 -5.91
C ALA A 64 -5.06 -6.07 -4.73
N LEU A 65 -4.70 -5.73 -3.49
CA LEU A 65 -5.23 -6.40 -2.30
C LEU A 65 -6.71 -6.08 -2.06
N LYS A 66 -7.19 -4.87 -2.37
CA LYS A 66 -8.63 -4.56 -2.31
C LYS A 66 -9.42 -5.39 -3.30
N GLU A 67 -8.95 -5.46 -4.54
CA GLU A 67 -9.63 -6.22 -5.60
C GLU A 67 -9.64 -7.72 -5.29
N ALA A 68 -8.58 -8.25 -4.66
CA ALA A 68 -8.52 -9.66 -4.26
C ALA A 68 -9.36 -10.01 -3.02
N ALA A 69 -9.76 -9.01 -2.22
CA ALA A 69 -10.55 -9.18 -1.00
C ALA A 69 -12.05 -8.87 -1.19
N ALA A 70 -12.45 -8.43 -2.40
CA ALA A 70 -13.84 -8.21 -2.82
C ALA A 70 -14.48 -9.52 -3.31
#